data_AF-A0A4Y7I7Z5-F1
#
_entry.id   AF-A0A4Y7I7Z5-F1
#
_cell.length_a   1.000
_cell.length_b   1.000
_cell.length_c   1.000
_cell.angle_alpha   90.00
_cell.angle_beta   90.00
_cell.angle_gamma   90.00
#
_symmetry.space_group_name_H-M   'P 1'
#
loop_
_entity.id
_entity.type
_entity.pdbx_description
1 polymer ?
#
loop_
_entity_poly.entity_id
_entity_poly.type
_entity_poly.pdbx_seq_one_letter_code
_entity_poly.pdbx_strand_id
1 'polypeptide(L)'
;MISVHLLFCFFFALSKIGVFYGNPEVTSGGIALKFFASLRLDIRATGKIKSVKGDEDIGLKVRVRVQKSKVSRPYKQAEFEIIFGEGVSKLGCVLDCAEMMEAVLKKGSWYSYGDHRLGQGRDKALQFLRENPLLCDEIEKVVRSKMAEGIGQAGAGYLGQLPFPVLQDGHETMDDDEL
;
A
#
# COMPACT_ATOMS: atom_id res chain seq x y z
N MET A 1 -14.12 24.60 -23.21
CA MET A 1 -15.16 23.81 -22.50
C MET A 1 -14.55 23.29 -21.20
N ILE A 2 -14.58 24.08 -20.14
CA ILE A 2 -14.06 23.66 -18.83
C ILE A 2 -15.19 22.89 -18.16
N SER A 3 -15.14 21.56 -18.26
CA SER A 3 -16.09 20.70 -17.55
C SER A 3 -15.78 20.83 -16.07
N VAL A 4 -16.51 21.71 -15.37
CA VAL A 4 -16.46 21.86 -13.92
C VAL A 4 -17.10 20.61 -13.31
N HIS A 5 -16.34 19.50 -13.28
CA HIS A 5 -16.76 18.29 -12.59
C HIS A 5 -16.70 18.58 -11.09
N LEU A 6 -17.86 18.90 -10.50
CA LEU A 6 -18.00 19.00 -9.07
C LEU A 6 -17.79 17.60 -8.47
N LEU A 7 -16.62 17.40 -7.87
CA LEU A 7 -16.33 16.20 -7.10
C LEU A 7 -16.81 16.40 -5.67
N PHE A 8 -17.92 15.75 -5.30
CA PHE A 8 -18.37 15.72 -3.92
C PHE A 8 -17.67 14.58 -3.16
N CYS A 9 -16.87 14.94 -2.16
CA CYS A 9 -16.25 13.99 -1.24
C CYS A 9 -16.99 14.03 0.10
N PHE A 10 -17.42 12.87 0.58
CA PHE A 10 -18.07 12.73 1.88
C PHE A 10 -17.21 11.86 2.79
N PHE A 11 -16.91 12.36 3.98
CA PHE A 11 -16.16 11.64 5.00
C PHE A 11 -17.13 11.06 6.04
N PHE A 12 -16.93 9.79 6.38
CA PHE A 12 -17.77 9.06 7.33
C PHE A 12 -16.93 8.45 8.43
N ALA A 13 -17.28 8.70 9.69
CA ALA A 13 -16.67 8.07 10.85
C ALA A 13 -17.74 7.94 11.94
N LEU A 14 -18.39 6.77 12.03
CA LEU A 14 -19.39 6.47 13.05
C LEU A 14 -19.34 5.00 13.43
N SER A 15 -19.39 4.74 14.73
CA SER A 15 -19.53 3.39 15.30
C SER A 15 -20.99 3.15 15.67
N LYS A 16 -21.57 2.05 15.19
CA LYS A 16 -22.92 1.68 15.61
C LYS A 16 -22.87 1.06 17.01
N ILE A 17 -23.41 1.76 18.00
CA ILE A 17 -23.62 1.20 19.34
C ILE A 17 -24.73 0.15 19.27
N GLY A 18 -24.50 -1.06 19.79
CA GLY A 18 -25.53 -2.10 19.96
C GLY A 18 -25.58 -3.20 18.89
N VAL A 19 -24.50 -3.45 18.13
CA VAL A 19 -24.40 -4.62 17.23
C VAL A 19 -23.40 -5.62 17.83
N PHE A 20 -23.88 -6.80 18.22
CA PHE A 20 -23.06 -7.87 18.80
C PHE A 20 -22.47 -8.83 17.75
N TYR A 21 -22.86 -8.73 16.47
CA TYR A 21 -22.36 -9.58 15.38
C TYR A 21 -22.32 -8.83 14.03
N GLY A 22 -21.20 -8.93 13.31
CA GLY A 22 -20.95 -8.28 12.01
C GLY A 22 -19.97 -7.09 12.07
N ASN A 23 -19.71 -6.44 10.93
CA ASN A 23 -18.84 -5.24 10.89
C ASN A 23 -19.59 -4.03 11.50
N PRO A 24 -19.14 -3.48 12.64
CA PRO A 24 -19.84 -2.38 13.34
C PRO A 24 -19.73 -1.02 12.64
N GLU A 25 -18.89 -0.94 11.61
CA GLU A 25 -18.70 0.26 10.80
C GLU A 25 -19.90 0.47 9.86
N VAL A 26 -20.71 1.48 10.14
CA VAL A 26 -21.83 1.89 9.29
C VAL A 26 -21.62 3.32 8.80
N THR A 27 -21.94 3.55 7.55
CA THR A 27 -21.96 4.89 6.95
C THR A 27 -23.26 5.60 7.40
N SER A 28 -23.18 6.84 7.89
CA SER A 28 -24.38 7.67 8.13
C SER A 28 -25.13 7.96 6.83
N GLY A 29 -26.44 8.19 6.92
CA GLY A 29 -27.27 8.54 5.75
C GLY A 29 -27.93 7.35 5.04
N GLY A 30 -27.99 6.18 5.70
CA GLY A 30 -28.71 5.01 5.19
C GLY A 30 -28.03 4.34 3.99
N ILE A 31 -28.81 3.62 3.20
CA ILE A 31 -28.27 2.78 2.10
C ILE A 31 -28.13 3.58 0.80
N ALA A 32 -28.81 4.73 0.65
CA ALA A 32 -28.84 5.50 -0.59
C ALA A 32 -27.42 5.83 -1.10
N LEU A 33 -26.56 6.34 -0.21
CA LEU A 33 -25.21 6.71 -0.59
C LEU A 33 -24.35 5.52 -1.07
N LYS A 34 -24.61 4.31 -0.54
CA LYS A 34 -23.93 3.09 -1.01
C LYS A 34 -24.20 2.85 -2.49
N PHE A 35 -25.38 3.21 -3.00
CA PHE A 35 -25.75 3.04 -4.41
C PHE A 35 -25.31 4.21 -5.29
N PHE A 36 -25.46 5.44 -4.81
CA PHE A 36 -25.12 6.64 -5.58
C PHE A 36 -23.61 6.87 -5.71
N ALA A 37 -22.81 6.57 -4.68
CA ALA A 37 -21.36 6.78 -4.72
C ALA A 37 -20.69 6.04 -5.89
N SER A 38 -19.88 6.79 -6.66
CA SER A 38 -19.07 6.25 -7.75
C SER A 38 -17.83 5.51 -7.24
N LEU A 39 -17.21 6.03 -6.19
CA LEU A 39 -16.09 5.44 -5.48
C LEU A 39 -16.41 5.35 -3.99
N ARG A 40 -16.08 4.23 -3.35
CA ARG A 40 -16.06 4.09 -1.89
C ARG A 40 -14.67 3.66 -1.47
N LEU A 41 -14.02 4.51 -0.69
CA LEU A 41 -12.69 4.27 -0.15
C LEU A 41 -12.83 3.99 1.35
N ASP A 42 -12.24 2.88 1.79
CA ASP A 42 -12.10 2.51 3.18
C ASP A 42 -10.66 2.80 3.59
N ILE A 43 -10.50 3.77 4.49
CA ILE A 43 -9.20 4.30 4.91
C ILE A 43 -8.94 3.79 6.31
N ARG A 44 -7.88 3.00 6.49
CA ARG A 44 -7.51 2.44 7.78
C ARG A 44 -6.04 2.71 8.08
N ALA A 45 -5.80 3.19 9.30
CA ALA A 45 -4.46 3.32 9.84
C ALA A 45 -3.87 1.92 10.11
N THR A 46 -2.70 1.62 9.56
CA THR A 46 -2.03 0.31 9.73
C THR A 46 -0.91 0.37 10.77
N GLY A 47 -0.22 1.51 10.89
CA GLY A 47 0.86 1.67 11.86
C GLY A 47 1.31 3.12 12.00
N LYS A 48 2.02 3.41 13.08
CA LYS A 48 2.67 4.71 13.31
C LYS A 48 4.12 4.65 12.85
N ILE A 49 4.60 5.74 12.29
CA ILE A 49 5.98 5.91 11.87
C ILE A 49 6.68 6.70 12.97
N LYS A 50 7.61 6.05 13.65
CA LYS A 50 8.46 6.67 14.66
C LYS A 50 9.75 7.20 14.02
N SER A 51 10.27 8.30 14.56
CA SER A 51 11.58 8.80 14.16
C SER A 51 12.70 7.84 14.55
N VAL A 52 13.74 7.77 13.72
CA VAL A 52 15.00 7.10 14.06
C VAL A 52 15.79 7.88 15.14
N LYS A 53 15.47 9.16 15.37
CA LYS A 53 16.22 10.06 16.27
C LYS A 53 15.46 10.51 17.52
N GLY A 54 14.24 10.03 17.76
CA GLY A 54 13.45 10.42 18.94
C GLY A 54 12.17 9.59 19.08
N ASP A 55 11.58 9.56 20.28
CA ASP A 55 10.34 8.82 20.57
C ASP A 55 9.07 9.57 20.11
N GLU A 56 9.21 10.51 19.17
CA GLU A 56 8.10 11.25 18.59
C GLU A 56 7.55 10.52 17.36
N ASP A 57 6.21 10.40 17.31
CA ASP A 57 5.48 9.86 16.17
C ASP A 57 5.53 10.89 15.02
N ILE A 58 6.34 10.64 13.98
CA ILE A 58 6.49 11.52 12.81
C ILE A 58 5.32 11.39 11.83
N GLY A 59 4.65 10.23 11.80
CA GLY A 59 3.58 10.01 10.85
C GLY A 59 2.76 8.75 11.06
N LEU A 60 1.87 8.50 10.11
CA LEU A 60 0.96 7.38 10.07
C LEU A 60 1.06 6.65 8.73
N LYS A 61 1.25 5.34 8.77
CA LYS A 61 1.08 4.47 7.61
C LYS A 61 -0.40 4.13 7.45
N VAL A 62 -0.96 4.50 6.32
CA VAL A 62 -2.38 4.37 6.01
C VAL A 62 -2.56 3.42 4.83
N ARG A 63 -3.51 2.51 4.96
CA ARG A 63 -3.96 1.62 3.89
C ARG A 63 -5.35 2.06 3.44
N VAL A 64 -5.50 2.28 2.14
CA VAL A 64 -6.77 2.62 1.52
C VAL A 64 -7.21 1.46 0.64
N ARG A 65 -8.41 0.93 0.90
CA ARG A 65 -9.04 -0.11 0.10
C ARG A 65 -10.22 0.45 -0.68
N VAL A 66 -10.27 0.15 -1.97
CA VAL A 66 -11.41 0.51 -2.82
C VAL A 66 -12.53 -0.51 -2.59
N GLN A 67 -13.54 -0.16 -1.81
CA GLN A 67 -14.68 -1.05 -1.55
C GLN A 67 -15.69 -1.07 -2.70
N LYS A 68 -15.80 0.03 -3.44
CA LYS A 68 -16.66 0.14 -4.63
C LYS A 68 -15.99 1.04 -5.64
N SER A 69 -15.95 0.62 -6.91
CA SER A 69 -15.58 1.48 -8.02
C SER A 69 -16.52 1.26 -9.20
N LYS A 70 -17.09 2.34 -9.74
CA LYS A 70 -17.84 2.34 -11.01
C LYS A 70 -16.95 2.60 -12.23
N VAL A 71 -15.70 3.01 -12.02
CA VAL A 71 -14.79 3.52 -13.07
C VAL A 71 -13.66 2.53 -13.37
N SER A 72 -13.31 1.68 -12.42
CA SER A 72 -12.15 0.81 -12.48
C SER A 72 -12.38 -0.48 -11.68
N ARG A 73 -11.43 -1.41 -11.75
CA ARG A 73 -11.52 -2.67 -11.00
C ARG A 73 -11.64 -2.41 -9.48
N PRO A 74 -12.66 -2.96 -8.80
CA PRO A 74 -12.83 -2.80 -7.36
C PRO A 74 -11.79 -3.60 -6.56
N TYR A 75 -11.73 -3.36 -5.24
CA TYR A 75 -10.90 -4.08 -4.25
C TYR A 75 -9.39 -3.91 -4.33
N LYS A 76 -8.90 -3.00 -5.17
CA LYS A 76 -7.50 -2.58 -5.11
C LYS A 76 -7.19 -1.92 -3.77
N GLN A 77 -5.97 -2.16 -3.29
CA GLN A 77 -5.44 -1.58 -2.06
C GLN A 77 -4.24 -0.70 -2.42
N ALA A 78 -4.11 0.42 -1.73
CA ALA A 78 -2.95 1.29 -1.81
C ALA A 78 -2.46 1.56 -0.39
N GLU A 79 -1.15 1.50 -0.19
CA GLU A 79 -0.50 1.88 1.06
C GLU A 79 0.31 3.14 0.82
N PHE A 80 0.20 4.10 1.74
CA PHE A 80 1.05 5.27 1.72
C PHE A 80 1.26 5.80 3.14
N GLU A 81 2.28 6.63 3.27
CA GLU A 81 2.69 7.24 4.52
C GLU A 81 2.22 8.69 4.54
N ILE A 82 1.61 9.09 5.66
CA ILE A 82 1.21 10.47 5.94
C ILE A 82 2.14 11.00 7.02
N ILE A 83 2.88 12.05 6.71
CA ILE A 83 3.78 12.72 7.65
C ILE A 83 3.02 13.91 8.25
N PHE A 84 3.07 14.08 9.57
CA PHE A 84 2.42 15.22 10.22
C PHE A 84 3.08 16.53 9.77
N GLY A 85 2.28 17.50 9.32
CA GLY A 85 2.76 18.80 8.82
C GLY A 85 3.06 18.87 7.32
N GLU A 86 3.49 17.78 6.68
CA GLU A 86 3.74 17.72 5.21
C GLU A 86 2.56 17.07 4.45
N GLY A 87 1.76 16.23 5.12
CA GLY A 87 0.64 15.52 4.53
C GLY A 87 1.06 14.21 3.85
N VAL A 88 0.48 13.90 2.70
CA VAL A 88 0.77 12.66 1.97
C VAL A 88 2.15 12.78 1.31
N SER A 89 3.07 11.89 1.67
CA SER A 89 4.42 11.89 1.09
C SER A 89 4.41 11.36 -0.34
N LYS A 90 4.36 12.28 -1.33
CA LYS A 90 4.41 11.93 -2.76
C LYS A 90 5.71 11.21 -3.11
N LEU A 91 6.84 11.71 -2.60
CA LEU A 91 8.17 11.13 -2.85
C LEU A 91 8.28 9.70 -2.29
N GLY A 92 7.75 9.47 -1.08
CA GLY A 92 7.67 8.13 -0.48
C GLY A 92 6.88 7.16 -1.35
N CYS A 93 5.70 7.60 -1.81
CA CYS A 93 4.84 6.79 -2.67
C CYS A 93 5.50 6.45 -4.01
N VAL A 94 6.19 7.41 -4.64
CA VAL A 94 6.92 7.15 -5.90
C VAL A 94 8.04 6.15 -5.70
N LEU A 95 8.81 6.26 -4.61
CA LEU A 95 9.90 5.32 -4.31
C LEU A 95 9.37 3.90 -4.05
N ASP A 96 8.28 3.77 -3.29
CA ASP A 96 7.62 2.48 -3.02
C ASP A 96 7.10 1.83 -4.31
N CYS A 97 6.45 2.62 -5.16
CA CYS A 97 5.98 2.15 -6.46
C CYS A 97 7.15 1.77 -7.37
N ALA A 98 8.27 2.50 -7.31
CA ALA A 98 9.45 2.21 -8.10
C ALA A 98 10.18 0.94 -7.63
N GLU A 99 10.22 0.66 -6.33
CA GLU A 99 10.72 -0.60 -5.77
C GLU A 99 9.83 -1.77 -6.20
N MET A 100 8.51 -1.61 -6.08
CA MET A 100 7.53 -2.66 -6.40
C MET A 100 7.50 -3.01 -7.90
N MET A 101 7.82 -2.06 -8.78
CA MET A 101 7.87 -2.24 -10.24
C MET A 101 9.29 -2.50 -10.76
N GLU A 102 10.25 -2.76 -9.86
CA GLU A 102 11.66 -3.01 -10.15
C GLU A 102 12.31 -1.91 -11.02
N ALA A 103 11.82 -0.68 -10.94
CA ALA A 103 12.45 0.48 -11.56
C ALA A 103 13.64 0.97 -10.73
N VAL A 104 13.55 0.85 -9.41
CA VAL A 104 14.65 1.11 -8.47
C VAL A 104 15.09 -0.22 -7.87
N LEU A 105 16.38 -0.50 -7.98
CA LEU A 105 17.00 -1.72 -7.47
C LEU A 105 17.46 -1.50 -6.03
N LYS A 106 17.03 -2.38 -5.14
CA LYS A 106 17.44 -2.41 -3.74
C LYS A 106 18.47 -3.50 -3.50
N LYS A 107 19.74 -3.12 -3.33
CA LYS A 107 20.84 -4.02 -2.97
C LYS A 107 21.07 -3.94 -1.46
N GLY A 108 20.38 -4.80 -0.71
CA GLY A 108 20.38 -4.78 0.75
C GLY A 108 19.73 -3.50 1.29
N SER A 109 20.53 -2.61 1.90
CA SER A 109 20.07 -1.30 2.39
C SER A 109 20.28 -0.17 1.37
N TRP A 110 20.86 -0.44 0.19
CA TRP A 110 21.18 0.57 -0.81
C TRP A 110 20.13 0.65 -1.92
N TYR A 111 19.69 1.86 -2.24
CA TYR A 111 18.81 2.15 -3.37
C TYR A 111 19.63 2.64 -4.57
N SER A 112 19.40 2.05 -5.74
CA SER A 112 20.06 2.41 -7.01
C SER A 112 19.01 2.54 -8.13
N TYR A 113 19.15 3.57 -8.95
CA TYR A 113 18.34 3.81 -10.14
C TYR A 113 19.26 3.85 -11.35
N GLY A 114 19.21 2.81 -12.19
CA GLY A 114 20.19 2.61 -13.26
C GLY A 114 21.62 2.60 -12.71
N ASP A 115 22.43 3.56 -13.17
CA ASP A 115 23.82 3.77 -12.72
C ASP A 115 23.94 4.73 -11.51
N HIS A 116 22.85 5.41 -11.15
CA HIS A 116 22.85 6.38 -10.06
C HIS A 116 22.54 5.72 -8.70
N ARG A 117 23.41 5.96 -7.72
CA ARG A 117 23.18 5.52 -6.33
C ARG A 117 22.40 6.60 -5.58
N LEU A 118 21.16 6.28 -5.18
CA LEU A 118 20.25 7.19 -4.47
C LEU A 118 20.61 7.33 -2.99
N GLY A 119 21.23 6.29 -2.41
CA GLY A 119 21.74 6.31 -1.04
C GLY A 119 21.44 5.04 -0.23
N GLN A 120 21.89 5.05 1.02
CA GLN A 120 21.65 3.97 1.98
C GLN A 120 20.43 4.30 2.85
N GLY A 121 19.42 3.43 2.81
CA GLY A 121 18.17 3.60 3.56
C GLY A 121 17.16 4.51 2.84
N ARG A 122 15.91 4.45 3.32
CA ARG A 122 14.76 5.16 2.73
C ARG A 122 14.90 6.67 2.88
N ASP A 123 15.27 7.15 4.06
CA ASP A 123 15.38 8.59 4.35
C ASP A 123 16.40 9.31 3.45
N LYS A 124 17.58 8.70 3.25
CA LYS A 124 18.61 9.29 2.37
C LYS A 124 18.17 9.29 0.91
N ALA A 125 17.52 8.23 0.45
CA ALA A 125 16.96 8.19 -0.91
C ALA A 125 15.89 9.27 -1.11
N LEU A 126 15.02 9.49 -0.11
CA LEU A 126 14.02 10.56 -0.15
C LEU A 126 14.64 11.95 -0.16
N GLN A 127 15.69 12.16 0.65
CA GLN A 127 16.43 13.41 0.65
C GLN A 127 17.07 13.67 -0.73
N PHE A 128 17.69 12.65 -1.32
CA PHE A 128 18.30 12.76 -2.66
C PHE A 128 17.27 13.08 -3.75
N LEU A 129 16.08 12.47 -3.70
CA LEU A 129 14.98 12.75 -4.61
C LEU A 129 14.38 14.16 -4.41
N ARG A 130 14.39 14.66 -3.17
CA ARG A 130 13.96 16.03 -2.85
C ARG A 130 14.94 17.08 -3.42
N GLU A 131 16.23 16.79 -3.38
CA GLU A 131 17.28 17.66 -3.94
C GLU A 131 17.32 17.62 -5.48
N ASN A 132 16.87 16.51 -6.10
CA ASN A 132 16.91 16.31 -7.55
C ASN A 132 15.50 16.07 -8.14
N PRO A 133 14.68 17.11 -8.33
CA PRO A 133 13.32 16.96 -8.83
C PRO A 133 13.23 16.42 -10.27
N LEU A 134 14.26 16.66 -11.10
CA LEU A 134 14.32 16.14 -12.46
C LEU A 134 14.33 14.61 -12.49
N LEU A 135 15.13 14.00 -11.63
CA LEU A 135 15.24 12.56 -11.50
C LEU A 135 13.96 11.96 -10.90
N CYS A 136 13.31 12.69 -9.99
CA CYS A 136 12.00 12.28 -9.48
C CYS A 136 10.91 12.25 -10.57
N ASP A 137 10.87 13.24 -11.46
CA ASP A 137 9.87 13.29 -12.55
C ASP A 137 10.12 12.19 -13.60
N GLU A 138 11.40 11.88 -13.86
CA GLU A 138 11.78 10.75 -14.70
C GLU A 138 11.28 9.41 -14.12
N ILE A 139 11.58 9.15 -12.83
CA ILE A 139 11.10 7.94 -12.14
C ILE A 139 9.57 7.90 -12.14
N GLU A 140 8.88 9.02 -11.87
CA GLU A 140 7.42 9.07 -11.89
C GLU A 140 6.87 8.69 -13.28
N LYS A 141 7.46 9.19 -14.36
CA LYS A 141 7.07 8.85 -15.74
C LYS A 141 7.27 7.38 -16.06
N VAL A 142 8.41 6.81 -15.67
CA VAL A 142 8.72 5.40 -15.88
C VAL A 142 7.72 4.52 -15.11
N VAL A 143 7.49 4.83 -13.83
CA VAL A 143 6.53 4.11 -12.98
C VAL A 143 5.11 4.21 -13.55
N ARG A 144 4.68 5.40 -13.97
CA ARG A 144 3.34 5.61 -14.55
C ARG A 144 3.16 4.84 -15.85
N SER A 145 4.19 4.78 -16.69
CA SER A 145 4.17 4.04 -17.95
C SER A 145 4.04 2.53 -17.69
N LYS A 146 4.89 1.99 -16.80
CA LYS A 146 4.82 0.58 -16.38
C LYS A 146 3.47 0.24 -15.73
N MET A 147 2.89 1.15 -14.95
CA MET A 147 1.56 0.94 -14.34
C MET A 147 0.43 0.94 -15.37
N ALA A 148 0.52 1.76 -16.42
CA ALA A 148 -0.47 1.80 -17.49
C ALA A 148 -0.46 0.50 -18.31
N GLU A 149 0.72 -0.05 -18.59
CA GLU A 149 0.90 -1.34 -19.27
C GLU A 149 0.45 -2.51 -18.38
N GLY A 150 0.71 -2.43 -17.06
CA GLY A 150 0.33 -3.43 -16.05
C GLY A 150 -1.17 -3.55 -15.75
N ILE A 151 -2.04 -2.75 -16.39
CA ILE A 151 -3.51 -2.89 -16.27
C ILE A 151 -3.98 -4.27 -16.80
N GLY A 152 -3.14 -5.03 -17.50
CA GLY A 152 -3.41 -6.41 -17.93
C GLY A 152 -3.19 -7.52 -16.89
N GLN A 153 -2.31 -7.38 -15.89
CA GLN A 153 -1.79 -8.55 -15.13
C GLN A 153 -1.68 -8.42 -13.59
N ALA A 154 -2.27 -7.42 -12.94
CA ALA A 154 -2.26 -7.38 -11.47
C ALA A 154 -3.41 -8.19 -10.84
N GLY A 155 -3.33 -9.51 -10.99
CA GLY A 155 -4.13 -10.51 -10.28
C GLY A 155 -3.32 -11.64 -9.64
N ALA A 156 -1.99 -11.68 -9.82
CA ALA A 156 -1.15 -12.73 -9.27
C ALA A 156 0.20 -12.16 -8.86
N GLY A 157 0.61 -12.46 -7.63
CA GLY A 157 1.93 -12.11 -7.09
C GLY A 157 1.83 -11.22 -5.86
N TYR A 158 1.54 -11.83 -4.71
CA TYR A 158 2.22 -11.65 -3.42
C TYR A 158 1.41 -12.42 -2.36
N LEU A 159 1.35 -13.74 -2.56
CA LEU A 159 1.11 -14.73 -1.51
C LEU A 159 2.32 -15.67 -1.56
N GLY A 160 3.38 -15.28 -0.84
CA GLY A 160 4.55 -16.09 -0.52
C GLY A 160 5.22 -15.40 0.66
N GLN A 161 5.57 -16.02 1.78
CA GLN A 161 5.50 -17.39 2.25
C GLN A 161 5.02 -17.31 3.71
N LEU A 162 4.08 -18.15 4.12
CA LEU A 162 4.08 -18.64 5.51
C LEU A 162 4.51 -20.10 5.43
N PRO A 163 5.64 -20.51 6.03
CA PRO A 163 5.91 -21.91 6.21
C PRO A 163 4.97 -22.40 7.31
N PHE A 164 3.87 -23.04 6.93
CA PHE A 164 3.20 -23.92 7.87
C PHE A 164 4.16 -25.10 8.14
N PRO A 165 4.47 -25.42 9.40
CA PRO A 165 5.20 -26.64 9.69
C PRO A 165 4.31 -27.81 9.26
N VAL A 166 4.81 -28.60 8.31
CA VAL A 166 4.20 -29.88 7.98
C VAL A 166 4.39 -30.76 9.21
N LEU A 167 3.29 -31.14 9.84
CA LEU A 167 3.24 -32.17 10.87
C LEU A 167 3.84 -33.44 10.28
N GLN A 168 4.87 -33.93 10.94
CA GLN A 168 5.62 -35.11 10.55
C GLN A 168 4.82 -36.33 11.01
N ASP A 169 3.95 -36.85 10.13
CA ASP A 169 3.31 -38.14 10.37
C ASP A 169 4.39 -39.22 10.35
N GLY A 170 4.46 -39.95 11.47
CA GLY A 170 5.43 -40.98 11.75
C GLY A 170 5.38 -42.09 10.70
N HIS A 171 6.54 -42.33 10.09
CA HIS A 171 6.82 -43.59 9.45
C HIS A 171 7.11 -44.61 10.55
N GLU A 172 6.08 -45.37 10.93
CA GLU A 172 6.26 -46.65 11.62
C GLU A 172 6.86 -47.63 10.62
N THR A 173 8.18 -47.70 10.56
CA THR A 173 8.86 -48.89 10.04
C THR A 173 8.77 -49.96 11.12
N MET A 174 7.88 -50.91 10.88
CA MET A 174 7.81 -52.18 11.57
C MET A 174 8.97 -53.03 11.02
N ASP A 175 10.07 -53.06 11.76
CA ASP A 175 11.18 -53.98 11.52
C ASP A 175 10.74 -55.37 12.03
N ASP A 176 10.19 -56.19 11.14
CA ASP A 176 10.21 -57.64 11.25
C ASP A 176 11.63 -58.11 10.88
N ASP A 177 12.43 -58.56 11.86
CA ASP A 177 13.26 -59.79 11.80
C ASP A 177 14.34 -59.89 12.92
N GLU A 178 14.41 -61.10 13.50
CA GLU A 178 15.49 -61.77 14.25
C GLU A 178 15.78 -61.43 15.74
N LEU A 179 15.16 -62.21 16.66
CA LEU A 179 15.80 -63.37 17.34
C LEU A 179 14.81 -64.17 18.20
#